data_AF-A0A8X6V4Z9-F1
#
_entry.id   AF-A0A8X6V4Z9-F1
#
_cell.length_a   1.000
_cell.length_b   1.000
_cell.length_c   1.000
_cell.angle_alpha   90.00
_cell.angle_beta   90.00
_cell.angle_gamma   90.00
#
_symmetry.space_group_name_H-M   'P 1'
#
loop_
_entity.id
_entity.type
_entity.pdbx_description
1 polymer ?
#
loop_
_entity_poly.entity_id
_entity_poly.type
_entity_poly.pdbx_seq_one_letter_code
_entity_poly.pdbx_strand_id
1 'polypeptide(L)'
;MMSRSCGSNKTAQNATVDLLKDTFGDCLISRFGPVNWPPRSCDLTPLDYFLWGYVKSLVNADKPQTLAYLEDNIRRVIADLRPQMLEKVIENWTSRLDYIRASRGSPMSEILFKM
;
A
#
# COMPACT_ATOMS: atom_id res chain seq x y z
N MET A 1 -6.62 6.38 -6.05
CA MET A 1 -7.00 5.47 -4.94
C MET A 1 -6.96 4.05 -5.49
N MET A 2 -6.01 3.22 -5.07
CA MET A 2 -5.75 1.88 -5.65
C MET A 2 -6.47 0.81 -4.82
N SER A 3 -7.41 0.08 -5.43
CA SER A 3 -8.18 -0.97 -4.74
C SER A 3 -7.53 -2.34 -4.93
N ARG A 4 -7.42 -3.13 -3.86
CA ARG A 4 -6.86 -4.49 -3.88
C ARG A 4 -7.93 -5.50 -3.52
N SER A 5 -8.01 -6.58 -4.30
CA SER A 5 -8.84 -7.75 -3.96
C SER A 5 -7.95 -8.86 -3.41
N CYS A 6 -8.20 -9.26 -2.16
CA CYS A 6 -7.56 -10.40 -1.51
C CYS A 6 -8.57 -11.55 -1.40
N GLY A 7 -8.32 -12.65 -2.12
CA GLY A 7 -8.85 -14.00 -1.91
C GLY A 7 -10.38 -14.22 -1.93
N SER A 8 -10.92 -14.73 -3.04
CA SER A 8 -12.16 -15.57 -3.10
C SER A 8 -12.37 -16.19 -4.50
N ASN A 9 -13.22 -17.23 -4.63
CA ASN A 9 -13.42 -18.15 -5.77
C ASN A 9 -13.28 -17.62 -7.23
N LYS A 10 -12.74 -18.47 -8.12
CA LYS A 10 -12.34 -18.18 -9.53
C LYS A 10 -13.39 -17.45 -10.39
N THR A 11 -14.68 -17.70 -10.21
CA THR A 11 -15.75 -17.07 -10.99
C THR A 11 -16.11 -15.65 -10.51
N ALA A 12 -15.98 -15.36 -9.21
CA ALA A 12 -16.23 -14.03 -8.65
C ALA A 12 -15.06 -13.06 -8.92
N GLN A 13 -13.84 -13.58 -9.10
CA GLN A 13 -12.64 -12.78 -9.40
C GLN A 13 -12.71 -12.09 -10.75
N ASN A 14 -13.23 -12.76 -11.79
CA ASN A 14 -13.28 -12.19 -13.14
C ASN A 14 -14.21 -10.97 -13.20
N ALA A 15 -15.42 -11.09 -12.64
CA ALA A 15 -16.37 -9.97 -12.59
C ALA A 15 -15.83 -8.77 -11.78
N THR A 16 -15.10 -9.03 -10.69
CA THR A 16 -14.49 -7.97 -9.89
C THR A 16 -13.34 -7.28 -10.63
N VAL A 17 -12.51 -8.04 -11.34
CA VAL A 17 -11.40 -7.50 -12.13
C VAL A 17 -11.94 -6.69 -13.31
N ASP A 18 -13.01 -7.12 -13.96
CA ASP A 18 -13.60 -6.39 -15.08
C ASP A 18 -14.22 -5.05 -14.64
N LEU A 19 -14.91 -5.03 -13.49
CA LEU A 19 -15.37 -3.79 -12.86
C LEU A 19 -14.21 -2.83 -12.53
N LEU A 20 -13.13 -3.37 -11.98
CA LEU A 20 -11.95 -2.57 -11.62
C LEU A 20 -11.20 -2.07 -12.86
N LYS A 21 -11.16 -2.84 -13.95
CA LYS A 21 -10.62 -2.38 -15.24
C LYS A 21 -11.43 -1.25 -15.82
N ASP A 22 -12.76 -1.29 -15.72
CA ASP A 22 -13.63 -0.20 -16.18
C ASP A 22 -13.35 1.10 -15.41
N THR A 23 -13.12 0.99 -14.10
CA THR A 23 -12.87 2.15 -13.22
C THR A 23 -11.44 2.70 -13.31
N PHE A 24 -10.43 1.82 -13.42
CA PHE A 24 -9.02 2.19 -13.26
C PHE A 24 -8.16 1.97 -14.51
N GLY A 25 -8.71 1.36 -15.57
CA GLY A 25 -8.02 1.08 -16.82
C GLY A 25 -6.69 0.34 -16.61
N ASP A 26 -5.63 0.86 -17.23
CA ASP A 26 -4.27 0.32 -17.16
C ASP A 26 -3.57 0.54 -15.80
N CYS A 27 -4.18 1.34 -14.90
CA CYS A 27 -3.65 1.57 -13.56
C CYS A 27 -4.02 0.46 -12.56
N LEU A 28 -4.55 -0.68 -13.04
CA LEU A 28 -4.90 -1.82 -12.20
C LEU A 28 -3.73 -2.79 -12.04
N ILE A 29 -3.23 -2.87 -10.81
CA ILE A 29 -2.21 -3.84 -10.39
C ILE A 29 -2.91 -5.06 -9.77
N SER A 30 -2.86 -6.20 -10.45
CA SER A 30 -3.50 -7.44 -10.00
C SER A 30 -2.82 -8.66 -10.64
N ARG A 31 -2.97 -9.84 -10.03
CA ARG A 31 -2.47 -11.10 -10.61
C ARG A 31 -2.96 -11.34 -12.05
N PHE A 32 -4.14 -10.82 -12.37
CA PHE A 32 -4.76 -10.92 -13.70
C PHE A 32 -5.08 -9.53 -14.28
N GLY A 33 -4.45 -8.49 -13.74
CA GLY A 33 -4.55 -7.12 -14.24
C GLY A 33 -3.54 -6.83 -15.34
N PRO A 34 -3.64 -5.66 -15.98
CA PRO A 34 -2.68 -5.20 -17.00
C PRO A 34 -1.24 -5.16 -16.46
N VAL A 35 -1.07 -4.87 -15.16
CA VAL A 35 0.22 -4.95 -14.48
C VAL A 35 0.25 -6.19 -13.58
N ASN A 36 1.03 -7.20 -14.00
CA ASN A 36 1.21 -8.45 -13.26
C ASN A 36 2.00 -8.20 -11.95
N TRP A 37 1.41 -8.55 -10.81
CA TRP A 37 2.01 -8.33 -9.48
C TRP A 37 2.30 -9.66 -8.77
N PRO A 38 3.50 -9.86 -8.20
CA PRO A 38 3.84 -11.13 -7.57
C PRO A 38 2.99 -11.42 -6.32
N PRO A 39 2.76 -12.70 -6.00
CA PRO A 39 2.16 -13.09 -4.73
C PRO A 39 3.10 -12.77 -3.55
N ARG A 40 2.53 -12.31 -2.42
CA ARG A 40 3.26 -11.88 -1.19
C ARG A 40 4.11 -10.60 -1.34
N SER A 41 3.69 -9.68 -2.20
CA SER A 41 4.34 -8.38 -2.39
C SER A 41 3.76 -7.24 -1.54
N CYS A 42 3.22 -7.53 -0.35
CA CYS A 42 2.73 -6.49 0.56
C CYS A 42 3.85 -5.50 0.93
N ASP A 43 5.09 -6.00 1.07
CA ASP A 43 6.29 -5.20 1.36
C ASP A 43 6.69 -4.22 0.23
N LEU A 44 6.07 -4.35 -0.95
CA LEU A 44 6.32 -3.53 -2.12
C LEU A 44 5.29 -2.44 -2.34
N THR A 45 4.35 -2.26 -1.42
CA THR A 45 3.37 -1.21 -1.58
C THR A 45 3.57 -0.12 -0.54
N PRO A 46 3.77 1.14 -0.95
CA PRO A 46 3.95 2.28 -0.06
C PRO A 46 2.89 2.37 1.03
N LEU A 47 1.66 1.98 0.69
CA LEU A 47 0.55 1.99 1.63
C LEU A 47 0.75 0.97 2.78
N ASP A 48 1.22 -0.23 2.47
CA ASP A 48 1.28 -1.32 3.45
C ASP A 48 2.51 -1.21 4.33
N TYR A 49 3.70 -0.88 3.77
CA TYR A 49 4.92 -0.79 4.57
C TYR A 49 5.09 0.55 5.29
N PHE A 50 4.58 1.65 4.73
CA PHE A 50 4.72 2.98 5.33
C PHE A 50 3.41 3.47 5.94
N LEU A 51 2.37 3.69 5.12
CA LEU A 51 1.17 4.41 5.59
C LEU A 51 0.51 3.66 6.75
N TRP A 52 0.31 2.36 6.63
CA TRP A 52 -0.35 1.57 7.67
C TRP A 52 0.44 1.57 8.98
N GLY A 53 1.76 1.34 8.95
CA GLY A 53 2.60 1.32 10.15
C GLY A 53 2.73 2.70 10.81
N TYR A 54 2.98 3.73 10.00
CA TYR A 54 3.21 5.09 10.45
C TYR A 54 1.93 5.77 10.96
N VAL A 55 0.83 5.71 10.20
CA VAL A 55 -0.43 6.33 10.62
C VAL A 55 -0.96 5.61 11.85
N LYS A 56 -0.89 4.27 11.90
CA LYS A 56 -1.36 3.51 13.06
C LYS A 56 -0.60 3.85 14.34
N SER A 57 0.71 4.11 14.28
CA SER A 57 1.46 4.47 15.48
C SER A 57 1.06 5.86 16.00
N LEU A 58 0.83 6.82 15.10
CA LEU A 58 0.40 8.17 15.46
C LEU A 58 -1.06 8.23 15.96
N VAL A 59 -1.97 7.54 15.27
CA VAL A 59 -3.40 7.52 15.62
C VAL A 59 -3.62 6.87 17.00
N ASN A 60 -2.83 5.86 17.35
CA ASN A 60 -2.93 5.17 18.63
C ASN A 60 -2.09 5.80 19.75
N ALA A 61 -1.24 6.79 19.44
CA ALA A 61 -0.42 7.46 20.45
C ALA A 61 -1.29 8.12 21.53
N ASP A 62 -2.41 8.71 21.10
CA ASP A 62 -3.36 9.42 21.98
C ASP A 62 -4.36 8.49 22.69
N LYS A 63 -4.24 7.16 22.48
CA LYS A 63 -5.10 6.12 23.09
C LYS A 63 -6.60 6.45 23.01
N PRO A 64 -7.16 6.57 21.81
CA PRO A 64 -8.54 7.01 21.66
C PRO A 64 -9.53 6.07 22.36
N GLN A 65 -10.43 6.64 23.17
CA GLN A 65 -11.43 5.88 23.95
C GLN A 65 -12.79 5.75 23.26
N THR A 66 -13.00 6.51 22.18
CA THR A 66 -14.27 6.51 21.42
C THR A 66 -14.00 6.43 19.92
N LEU A 67 -14.98 5.93 19.18
CA LEU A 67 -14.92 5.84 17.73
C LEU A 67 -14.76 7.23 17.08
N ALA A 68 -15.55 8.21 17.54
CA ALA A 68 -15.51 9.58 17.00
C ALA A 68 -14.11 10.20 17.16
N TYR A 69 -13.48 10.03 18.33
CA TYR A 69 -12.15 10.54 18.57
C TYR A 69 -11.08 9.81 17.75
N LEU A 70 -11.24 8.50 17.53
CA LEU A 70 -10.38 7.74 16.62
C LEU A 70 -10.49 8.26 15.17
N GLU A 71 -11.70 8.49 14.67
CA GLU A 71 -11.95 9.02 13.33
C GLU A 71 -11.31 10.40 13.13
N ASP A 72 -11.49 11.30 14.10
CA ASP A 72 -10.89 12.64 14.04
C ASP A 72 -9.37 12.57 14.10
N ASN A 73 -8.80 11.65 14.89
CA ASN A 73 -7.35 11.48 14.95
C ASN A 73 -6.79 10.95 13.62
N ILE A 74 -7.50 10.02 12.96
CA ILE A 74 -7.13 9.56 11.62
C ILE A 74 -7.13 10.74 10.64
N ARG A 75 -8.19 11.55 10.61
CA ARG A 75 -8.29 12.71 9.72
C ARG A 75 -7.14 13.70 9.95
N ARG A 76 -6.84 14.00 11.22
CA ARG A 76 -5.75 14.89 11.62
C ARG A 76 -4.39 14.36 11.16
N VAL A 77 -4.07 13.11 11.50
CA VAL A 77 -2.77 12.50 11.15
C VAL A 77 -2.58 12.45 9.63
N ILE A 78 -3.63 12.14 8.87
CA ILE A 78 -3.56 12.14 7.40
C ILE A 78 -3.37 13.55 6.85
N ALA A 79 -4.05 14.56 7.40
CA ALA A 79 -3.88 15.96 7.00
C ALA A 79 -2.48 16.50 7.31
N ASP A 80 -1.85 16.02 8.39
CA ASP A 80 -0.49 16.39 8.80
C ASP A 80 0.61 15.72 7.95
N LEU A 81 0.26 14.80 7.04
CA LEU A 81 1.24 14.16 6.15
C LEU A 81 1.85 15.17 5.18
N ARG A 82 3.10 15.51 5.43
CA ARG A 82 3.87 16.45 4.63
C ARG A 82 4.24 15.85 3.26
N PRO A 83 4.15 16.62 2.15
CA PRO A 83 4.56 16.14 0.82
C PRO A 83 5.98 15.57 0.76
N GLN A 84 6.94 16.17 1.47
CA GLN A 84 8.33 15.71 1.51
C GLN A 84 8.48 14.30 2.11
N MET A 85 7.57 13.91 3.01
CA MET A 85 7.54 12.55 3.54
C MET A 85 7.09 11.57 2.46
N LEU A 86 6.06 11.95 1.68
CA LEU A 86 5.56 11.13 0.58
C LEU A 86 6.60 10.96 -0.53
N GLU A 87 7.37 12.01 -0.84
CA GLU A 87 8.49 11.92 -1.78
C GLU A 87 9.50 10.86 -1.36
N LYS A 88 9.97 10.88 -0.10
CA LYS A 88 10.86 9.86 0.45
C LYS A 88 10.28 8.45 0.39
N VAL A 89 8.98 8.32 0.61
CA VAL A 89 8.27 7.04 0.49
C VAL A 89 8.35 6.52 -0.94
N ILE A 90 8.14 7.37 -1.95
CA ILE A 90 8.23 6.99 -3.37
C ILE A 90 9.68 6.70 -3.79
N GLU A 91 10.67 7.46 -3.32
CA GLU A 91 12.09 7.19 -3.56
C GLU A 91 12.51 5.82 -3.00
N ASN A 92 12.10 5.53 -1.77
CA ASN A 92 12.34 4.22 -1.15
C ASN A 92 11.62 3.10 -1.91
N TRP A 93 10.41 3.33 -2.40
CA TRP A 93 9.70 2.36 -3.23
C TRP A 93 10.45 2.04 -4.53
N THR A 94 10.97 3.07 -5.20
CA THR A 94 11.76 2.91 -6.42
C THR A 94 13.03 2.11 -6.14
N SER A 95 13.75 2.43 -5.06
CA SER A 95 14.94 1.70 -4.61
C SER A 95 14.65 0.23 -4.31
N ARG A 96 13.48 -0.07 -3.73
CA ARG A 96 13.03 -1.44 -3.45
C ARG A 96 12.75 -2.22 -4.73
N LEU A 97 12.14 -1.59 -5.73
CA LEU A 97 11.92 -2.21 -7.03
C LEU A 97 13.24 -2.52 -7.74
N ASP A 98 14.20 -1.59 -7.70
CA ASP A 98 15.52 -1.79 -8.28
C ASP A 98 16.27 -2.96 -7.61
N TYR A 99 16.19 -3.05 -6.27
CA TYR A 99 16.75 -4.18 -5.54
C TYR A 99 16.13 -5.52 -5.97
N ILE A 100 14.81 -5.60 -6.12
CA ILE A 100 14.14 -6.85 -6.57
C ILE A 100 14.55 -7.22 -7.98
N ARG A 101 14.65 -6.22 -8.87
CA ARG A 101 15.11 -6.42 -10.23
C ARG A 101 16.54 -6.97 -10.27
N ALA A 102 17.44 -6.45 -9.44
CA ALA A 102 18.82 -6.90 -9.34
C ALA A 102 18.94 -8.30 -8.69
N SER A 103 18.13 -8.59 -7.68
CA SER A 103 18.21 -9.82 -6.87
C SER A 103 17.40 -11.00 -7.42
N ARG A 104 16.80 -10.87 -8.62
CA ARG A 104 15.95 -11.88 -9.28
C ARG A 104 14.82 -12.41 -8.38
N GLY A 105 14.26 -11.56 -7.52
CA GLY A 105 13.16 -11.94 -6.62
C GLY A 105 13.59 -12.66 -5.34
N SER A 106 14.87 -12.57 -4.95
CA SER A 106 15.30 -13.02 -3.62
C SER A 106 14.61 -12.18 -2.52
N PRO A 107 14.29 -12.77 -1.35
CA PRO A 107 13.66 -12.04 -0.26
C PRO A 107 14.47 -10.81 0.12
N MET A 108 13.77 -9.68 0.27
CA MET A 108 14.37 -8.43 0.70
C MET A 108 14.65 -8.52 2.21
N SER A 109 15.92 -8.52 2.62
CA SER A 109 16.26 -8.26 4.03
C SER A 109 15.77 -6.86 4.39
N GLU A 110 15.08 -6.70 5.52
CA GLU A 110 14.41 -5.45 5.95
C GLU A 110 15.21 -4.19 5.57
N ILE A 111 14.79 -3.51 4.51
CA ILE A 111 15.28 -2.16 4.22
C ILE A 111 14.56 -1.25 5.21
N LEU A 112 15.23 -0.94 6.31
CA LEU A 112 14.72 -0.01 7.33
C LEU A 112 14.42 1.33 6.64
N PHE A 113 13.15 1.75 6.66
CA PHE A 113 12.75 3.06 6.16
C PHE A 113 13.47 4.13 7.00
N LYS A 114 14.41 4.85 6.40
CA LYS A 114 15.20 5.88 7.07
C LYS A 114 14.58 7.24 6.75
N MET A 115 13.94 7.85 7.75
CA MET A 115 13.36 9.20 7.66
C MET A 115 14.44 10.27 7.54
#